data_AF-A0A8T9Z910-F1
#
_entry.id   AF-A0A8T9Z910-F1
#
_cell.length_a   1.000
_cell.length_b   1.000
_cell.length_c   1.000
_cell.angle_alpha   90.00
_cell.angle_beta   90.00
_cell.angle_gamma   90.00
#
_symmetry.space_group_name_H-M   'P 1'
#
loop_
_entity.id
_entity.type
_entity.pdbx_description
1 polymer ?
#
loop_
_entity_poly.entity_id
_entity_poly.type
_entity_poly.pdbx_seq_one_letter_code
_entity_poly.pdbx_strand_id
1 'polypeptide(L)'
;MNSATNQATSKTETTKGKGELRRGLKSRHLTMISLGGTIGTGLFLASGGVIHSAGPGGALIAYAAIGIMVYFLMTSLAELAAYMPVTGSFSTYATKFVDPSLGFALGWNYWYNWAITIAAELAAVTLIMKFWFPDTPSLIWSGLCLAIIFLLNYLSVKGFGESEYWFALIKVVTIIIFLIVGFMMIFGIMGGETVGFKNFTVADAPFNGGIMAIIGVFMAAGFSFQGTELLGVAAGETSDPERNIPKAIRSIFWRILLFYILAILVIGLLIPYTTESLAASDVTVSPFTLIFEKAGVAFAASVMNAVILTAVLSAGNSGMYASTRMLWDLARQGKAPKFLGKLDSRGVPVNALIVTSIVGSIAFIASLFGDGVVYIWLLNASGMSGFIAWVGIAISHYRFRKAYIAQGKDLKDLPYRAKWFPFGPIFAFTLCVIVILGQNYGAFMGESIDWNGVLVSYIGLPLFLVLWLGYKFTKKTKVIPLDKCELK
;
A
#
# COMPACT_ATOMS: atom_id res chain seq x y z
N MET A 1 59.13 -23.21 -5.88
CA MET A 1 57.85 -23.92 -5.71
C MET A 1 57.07 -23.22 -4.61
N ASN A 2 55.99 -22.55 -5.00
CA ASN A 2 54.85 -22.05 -4.22
C ASN A 2 55.06 -21.37 -2.87
N SER A 3 54.88 -20.05 -2.83
CA SER A 3 54.14 -19.41 -1.73
C SER A 3 53.26 -18.28 -2.28
N ALA A 4 51.98 -18.42 -1.99
CA ALA A 4 50.83 -17.73 -2.57
C ALA A 4 50.79 -16.22 -2.37
N THR A 5 50.42 -15.54 -3.45
CA THR A 5 50.01 -14.14 -3.53
C THR A 5 48.69 -13.93 -2.75
N ASN A 6 48.75 -13.29 -1.59
CA ASN A 6 47.56 -12.79 -0.90
C ASN A 6 47.30 -11.35 -1.36
N GLN A 7 46.51 -11.20 -2.44
CA GLN A 7 45.93 -9.91 -2.80
C GLN A 7 44.83 -9.58 -1.77
N ALA A 8 45.18 -8.72 -0.82
CA ALA A 8 44.23 -8.07 0.06
C ALA A 8 43.27 -7.21 -0.79
N THR A 9 42.02 -7.66 -0.88
CA THR A 9 40.90 -6.90 -1.42
C THR A 9 40.63 -5.72 -0.49
N SER A 10 41.22 -4.57 -0.82
CA SER A 10 40.88 -3.28 -0.23
C SER A 10 39.40 -2.99 -0.48
N LYS A 11 38.55 -3.31 0.51
CA LYS A 11 37.19 -2.78 0.59
C LYS A 11 37.34 -1.28 0.87
N THR A 12 37.10 -0.47 -0.14
CA THR A 12 36.95 0.97 -0.01
C THR A 12 35.73 1.24 0.88
N GLU A 13 35.94 1.38 2.19
CA GLU A 13 34.97 1.98 3.09
C GLU A 13 34.81 3.43 2.67
N THR A 14 33.78 3.70 1.87
CA THR A 14 33.33 5.05 1.59
C THR A 14 32.94 5.69 2.92
N THR A 15 33.65 6.75 3.30
CA THR A 15 33.41 7.59 4.46
C THR A 15 31.94 8.03 4.44
N LYS A 16 31.10 7.40 5.27
CA LYS A 16 29.66 7.70 5.34
C LYS A 16 29.45 9.15 5.77
N GLY A 17 28.74 9.93 4.96
CA GLY A 17 28.35 11.29 5.31
C GLY A 17 27.54 11.31 6.62
N LYS A 18 27.91 12.19 7.55
CA LYS A 18 27.09 12.46 8.74
C LYS A 18 25.68 12.88 8.29
N GLY A 19 24.67 12.05 8.59
CA GLY A 19 23.26 12.37 8.32
C GLY A 19 22.56 11.53 7.24
N GLU A 20 23.16 10.47 6.71
CA GLU A 20 22.50 9.54 5.78
C GLU A 20 21.90 8.31 6.49
N LEU A 21 20.80 7.77 5.93
CA LEU A 21 20.17 6.54 6.43
C LEU A 21 21.11 5.34 6.20
N ARG A 22 21.09 4.40 7.15
CA ARG A 22 21.93 3.20 7.06
C ARG A 22 21.35 2.23 6.04
N ARG A 23 22.16 1.84 5.05
CA ARG A 23 21.84 0.73 4.13
C ARG A 23 21.93 -0.63 4.83
N GLY A 24 20.89 -0.99 5.57
CA GLY A 24 20.83 -2.20 6.39
C GLY A 24 19.92 -3.29 5.86
N LEU A 25 19.11 -3.02 4.82
CA LEU A 25 18.12 -3.96 4.29
C LEU A 25 18.74 -4.89 3.25
N LYS A 26 18.64 -6.20 3.51
CA LYS A 26 19.04 -7.27 2.59
C LYS A 26 17.96 -7.49 1.53
N SER A 27 18.33 -8.11 0.41
CA SER A 27 17.41 -8.50 -0.68
C SER A 27 16.17 -9.26 -0.18
N ARG A 28 16.34 -10.20 0.78
CA ARG A 28 15.21 -10.91 1.40
C ARG A 28 14.24 -9.99 2.15
N HIS A 29 14.75 -8.97 2.85
CA HIS A 29 13.92 -8.00 3.56
C HIS A 29 13.16 -7.15 2.55
N LEU A 30 13.78 -6.76 1.44
CA LEU A 30 13.11 -5.97 0.41
C LEU A 30 11.92 -6.72 -0.22
N THR A 31 12.09 -8.00 -0.53
CA THR A 31 11.00 -8.85 -1.03
C THR A 31 9.90 -9.00 0.02
N MET A 32 10.25 -9.23 1.29
CA MET A 32 9.26 -9.40 2.35
C MET A 32 8.57 -8.10 2.77
N ILE A 33 9.26 -6.97 2.80
CA ILE A 33 8.66 -5.64 3.08
C ILE A 33 7.62 -5.31 2.01
N SER A 34 7.95 -5.56 0.75
CA SER A 34 6.99 -5.36 -0.34
C SER A 34 5.84 -6.39 -0.32
N LEU A 35 6.01 -7.57 0.29
CA LEU A 35 4.92 -8.55 0.49
C LEU A 35 4.03 -8.11 1.66
N GLY A 36 4.65 -7.90 2.82
CA GLY A 36 4.01 -7.60 4.09
C GLY A 36 3.22 -6.30 4.04
N GLY A 37 3.77 -5.24 3.44
CA GLY A 37 3.08 -3.96 3.31
C GLY A 37 1.83 -3.98 2.42
N THR A 38 1.67 -4.98 1.55
CA THR A 38 0.55 -5.07 0.59
C THR A 38 -0.56 -5.99 1.08
N ILE A 39 -0.23 -7.02 1.84
CA ILE A 39 -1.19 -7.98 2.34
C ILE A 39 -1.63 -7.53 3.74
N GLY A 40 -2.77 -6.88 3.82
CA GLY A 40 -3.31 -6.28 5.04
C GLY A 40 -4.83 -6.21 5.07
N THR A 41 -5.34 -5.21 5.77
CA THR A 41 -6.79 -5.00 6.00
C THR A 41 -7.58 -4.86 4.70
N GLY A 42 -7.02 -4.28 3.64
CA GLY A 42 -7.71 -4.18 2.36
C GLY A 42 -8.08 -5.55 1.78
N LEU A 43 -7.20 -6.55 1.87
CA LEU A 43 -7.52 -7.89 1.40
C LEU A 43 -8.40 -8.65 2.40
N PHE A 44 -8.07 -8.62 3.69
CA PHE A 44 -8.76 -9.48 4.66
C PHE A 44 -10.10 -8.94 5.14
N LEU A 45 -10.25 -7.62 5.31
CA LEU A 45 -11.47 -7.00 5.83
C LEU A 45 -12.29 -6.37 4.69
N ALA A 46 -11.65 -5.57 3.82
CA ALA A 46 -12.41 -4.80 2.81
C ALA A 46 -12.95 -5.66 1.65
N SER A 47 -12.37 -6.84 1.39
CA SER A 47 -12.80 -7.71 0.29
C SER A 47 -14.25 -8.19 0.42
N GLY A 48 -14.76 -8.36 1.65
CA GLY A 48 -16.16 -8.73 1.89
C GLY A 48 -17.10 -7.67 1.32
N GLY A 49 -16.88 -6.41 1.72
CA GLY A 49 -17.66 -5.27 1.23
C GLY A 49 -17.55 -5.07 -0.28
N VAL A 50 -16.39 -5.35 -0.87
CA VAL A 50 -16.19 -5.30 -2.33
C VAL A 50 -17.05 -6.34 -3.05
N ILE A 51 -17.05 -7.60 -2.57
CA ILE A 51 -17.83 -8.69 -3.15
C ILE A 51 -19.32 -8.45 -2.95
N HIS A 52 -19.74 -8.04 -1.75
CA HIS A 52 -21.13 -7.72 -1.45
C HIS A 52 -21.66 -6.59 -2.36
N SER A 53 -20.87 -5.53 -2.57
CA SER A 53 -21.32 -4.35 -3.31
C SER A 53 -21.36 -4.55 -4.82
N ALA A 54 -20.32 -5.17 -5.41
CA ALA A 54 -20.19 -5.30 -6.87
C ALA A 54 -20.55 -6.71 -7.41
N GLY A 55 -20.85 -7.66 -6.52
CA GLY A 55 -20.98 -9.06 -6.86
C GLY A 55 -19.63 -9.75 -7.09
N PRO A 56 -19.61 -11.09 -7.22
CA PRO A 56 -18.37 -11.85 -7.30
C PRO A 56 -17.60 -11.60 -8.61
N GLY A 57 -18.31 -11.41 -9.73
CA GLY A 57 -17.68 -11.05 -11.00
C GLY A 57 -17.22 -9.59 -11.04
N GLY A 58 -18.03 -8.67 -10.48
CA GLY A 58 -17.65 -7.26 -10.38
C GLY A 58 -16.39 -7.05 -9.53
N ALA A 59 -16.31 -7.74 -8.39
CA ALA A 59 -15.11 -7.77 -7.56
C ALA A 59 -13.87 -8.28 -8.31
N LEU A 60 -14.00 -9.39 -9.05
CA LEU A 60 -12.89 -9.92 -9.86
C LEU A 60 -12.41 -8.93 -10.92
N ILE A 61 -13.33 -8.26 -11.63
CA ILE A 61 -12.98 -7.22 -12.60
C ILE A 61 -12.25 -6.07 -11.91
N ALA A 62 -12.73 -5.62 -10.75
CA ALA A 62 -12.10 -4.55 -10.00
C ALA A 62 -10.67 -4.89 -9.57
N TYR A 63 -10.47 -6.04 -8.90
CA TYR A 63 -9.13 -6.47 -8.48
C TYR A 63 -8.20 -6.76 -9.67
N ALA A 64 -8.73 -7.26 -10.80
CA ALA A 64 -7.94 -7.47 -12.03
C ALA A 64 -7.50 -6.15 -12.66
N ALA A 65 -8.42 -5.20 -12.84
CA ALA A 65 -8.13 -3.89 -13.44
C ALA A 65 -7.11 -3.11 -12.61
N ILE A 66 -7.33 -3.03 -11.29
CA ILE A 66 -6.40 -2.39 -10.36
C ILE A 66 -5.07 -3.16 -10.29
N GLY A 67 -5.10 -4.49 -10.27
CA GLY A 67 -3.88 -5.31 -10.29
C GLY A 67 -3.01 -5.05 -11.51
N ILE A 68 -3.60 -4.99 -12.72
CA ILE A 68 -2.89 -4.64 -13.96
C ILE A 68 -2.32 -3.22 -13.88
N MET A 69 -3.09 -2.27 -13.36
CA MET A 69 -2.65 -0.88 -13.16
C MET A 69 -1.45 -0.79 -12.22
N VAL A 70 -1.51 -1.46 -11.07
CA VAL A 70 -0.43 -1.54 -10.08
C VAL A 70 0.80 -2.21 -10.69
N TYR A 71 0.64 -3.27 -11.49
CA TYR A 71 1.77 -3.89 -12.19
C TYR A 71 2.52 -2.87 -13.08
N PHE A 72 1.80 -2.11 -13.91
CA PHE A 72 2.43 -1.08 -14.75
C PHE A 72 3.03 0.05 -13.92
N LEU A 73 2.38 0.46 -12.85
CA LEU A 73 2.89 1.47 -11.96
C LEU A 73 4.18 1.03 -11.26
N MET A 74 4.25 -0.21 -10.81
CA MET A 74 5.42 -0.74 -10.10
C MET A 74 6.59 -0.96 -11.04
N THR A 75 6.36 -1.40 -12.28
CA THR A 75 7.43 -1.42 -13.29
C THR A 75 7.94 -0.01 -13.62
N SER A 76 7.07 1.01 -13.60
CA SER A 76 7.45 2.41 -13.77
C SER A 76 8.31 2.91 -12.59
N LEU A 77 7.87 2.62 -11.36
CA LEU A 77 8.61 2.95 -10.14
C LEU A 77 9.97 2.21 -10.07
N ALA A 78 10.03 0.97 -10.54
CA ALA A 78 11.24 0.16 -10.57
C ALA A 78 12.36 0.78 -11.42
N GLU A 79 12.01 1.31 -12.60
CA GLU A 79 12.97 1.97 -13.49
C GLU A 79 13.53 3.22 -12.82
N LEU A 80 12.67 4.04 -12.22
CA LEU A 80 13.07 5.23 -11.47
C LEU A 80 13.94 4.89 -10.25
N ALA A 81 13.54 3.89 -9.46
CA ALA A 81 14.20 3.54 -8.21
C ALA A 81 15.51 2.76 -8.42
N ALA A 82 15.60 1.96 -9.48
CA ALA A 82 16.86 1.34 -9.87
C ALA A 82 17.85 2.38 -10.42
N TYR A 83 17.37 3.37 -11.18
CA TYR A 83 18.21 4.46 -11.69
C TYR A 83 18.63 5.45 -10.59
N MET A 84 17.71 5.85 -9.72
CA MET A 84 17.90 6.86 -8.68
C MET A 84 17.38 6.35 -7.33
N PRO A 85 18.17 5.53 -6.59
CA PRO A 85 17.75 4.92 -5.33
C PRO A 85 17.82 5.92 -4.18
N VAL A 86 16.76 6.70 -4.00
CA VAL A 86 16.63 7.74 -2.96
C VAL A 86 15.39 7.50 -2.11
N THR A 87 15.49 7.77 -0.81
CA THR A 87 14.40 7.53 0.16
C THR A 87 13.14 8.35 -0.15
N GLY A 88 13.28 9.59 -0.59
CA GLY A 88 12.14 10.42 -1.01
C GLY A 88 11.37 9.87 -2.22
N SER A 89 11.92 8.88 -2.94
CA SER A 89 11.27 8.17 -4.04
C SER A 89 10.51 9.11 -4.99
N PHE A 90 9.21 8.90 -5.22
CA PHE A 90 8.37 9.69 -6.11
C PHE A 90 8.18 11.16 -5.72
N SER A 91 8.36 11.55 -4.45
CA SER A 91 8.43 12.97 -4.07
C SER A 91 9.67 13.63 -4.70
N THR A 92 10.81 12.94 -4.64
CA THR A 92 12.06 13.39 -5.26
C THR A 92 11.99 13.30 -6.77
N TYR A 93 11.42 12.23 -7.34
CA TYR A 93 11.26 12.09 -8.80
C TYR A 93 10.37 13.18 -9.38
N ALA A 94 9.25 13.51 -8.73
CA ALA A 94 8.39 14.61 -9.15
C ALA A 94 9.10 15.97 -9.02
N THR A 95 9.91 16.15 -7.97
CA THR A 95 10.73 17.37 -7.80
C THR A 95 11.72 17.55 -8.95
N LYS A 96 12.40 16.48 -9.38
CA LYS A 96 13.45 16.53 -10.41
C LYS A 96 12.93 16.50 -11.85
N PHE A 97 11.85 15.77 -12.10
CA PHE A 97 11.35 15.50 -13.45
C PHE A 97 10.07 16.24 -13.81
N VAL A 98 9.35 16.81 -12.84
CA VAL A 98 8.06 17.44 -13.06
C VAL A 98 8.05 18.90 -12.66
N ASP A 99 7.91 19.18 -11.36
CA ASP A 99 7.83 20.51 -10.76
C ASP A 99 8.14 20.37 -9.25
N PRO A 100 9.00 21.21 -8.66
CA PRO A 100 9.29 21.15 -7.22
C PRO A 100 8.07 21.25 -6.31
N SER A 101 7.03 21.98 -6.72
CA SER A 101 5.75 22.07 -6.00
C SER A 101 4.99 20.75 -5.98
N LEU A 102 5.03 19.99 -7.08
CA LEU A 102 4.37 18.69 -7.15
C LEU A 102 5.09 17.70 -6.24
N GLY A 103 6.42 17.69 -6.25
CA GLY A 103 7.20 16.87 -5.33
C GLY A 103 6.94 17.21 -3.86
N PHE A 104 6.85 18.50 -3.50
CA PHE A 104 6.44 18.93 -2.17
C PHE A 104 5.08 18.35 -1.76
N ALA A 105 4.07 18.52 -2.62
CA ALA A 105 2.71 18.07 -2.33
C ALA A 105 2.62 16.54 -2.25
N LEU A 106 3.29 15.81 -3.14
CA LEU A 106 3.33 14.35 -3.12
C LEU A 106 4.00 13.79 -1.87
N GLY A 107 5.08 14.41 -1.40
CA GLY A 107 5.73 13.98 -0.16
C GLY A 107 4.82 14.16 1.07
N TRP A 108 4.18 15.33 1.20
CA TRP A 108 3.23 15.57 2.30
C TRP A 108 1.99 14.69 2.21
N ASN A 109 1.43 14.50 1.00
CA ASN A 109 0.32 13.60 0.76
C ASN A 109 0.65 12.15 1.11
N TYR A 110 1.86 11.69 0.79
CA TYR A 110 2.26 10.33 1.12
C TYR A 110 2.54 10.13 2.61
N TRP A 111 3.11 11.13 3.29
CA TRP A 111 3.22 11.09 4.75
C TRP A 111 1.84 11.06 5.40
N TYR A 112 0.92 11.94 4.96
CA TYR A 112 -0.47 11.99 5.40
C TYR A 112 -1.19 10.66 5.17
N ASN A 113 -1.04 10.06 3.98
CA ASN A 113 -1.61 8.77 3.63
C ASN A 113 -1.28 7.73 4.71
N TRP A 114 0.01 7.49 4.95
CA TRP A 114 0.45 6.48 5.89
C TRP A 114 0.15 6.83 7.35
N ALA A 115 0.10 8.11 7.71
CA ALA A 115 -0.35 8.54 9.04
C ALA A 115 -1.82 8.15 9.29
N ILE A 116 -2.68 8.29 8.28
CA ILE A 116 -4.09 7.87 8.33
C ILE A 116 -4.22 6.36 8.22
N THR A 117 -3.42 5.70 7.38
CA THR A 117 -3.41 4.24 7.30
C THR A 117 -3.11 3.64 8.66
N ILE A 118 -2.16 4.20 9.44
CA ILE A 118 -1.92 3.76 10.83
C ILE A 118 -3.21 3.81 11.65
N ALA A 119 -3.98 4.90 11.57
CA ALA A 119 -5.28 4.98 12.25
C ALA A 119 -6.28 3.93 11.74
N ALA A 120 -6.32 3.66 10.44
CA ALA A 120 -7.17 2.63 9.84
C ALA A 120 -6.80 1.23 10.35
N GLU A 121 -5.50 0.93 10.46
CA GLU A 121 -5.00 -0.32 11.00
C GLU A 121 -5.33 -0.45 12.50
N LEU A 122 -5.24 0.63 13.28
CA LEU A 122 -5.66 0.64 14.69
C LEU A 122 -7.18 0.39 14.85
N ALA A 123 -8.00 0.94 13.96
CA ALA A 123 -9.45 0.64 13.91
C ALA A 123 -9.69 -0.82 13.57
N ALA A 124 -8.97 -1.38 12.59
CA ALA A 124 -9.07 -2.79 12.24
C ALA A 124 -8.63 -3.71 13.39
N VAL A 125 -7.55 -3.39 14.13
CA VAL A 125 -7.15 -4.14 15.32
C VAL A 125 -8.30 -4.20 16.32
N THR A 126 -9.00 -3.08 16.53
CA THR A 126 -10.13 -3.04 17.45
C THR A 126 -11.25 -3.98 17.00
N LEU A 127 -11.64 -3.92 15.72
CA LEU A 127 -12.67 -4.79 15.15
C LEU A 127 -12.32 -6.27 15.32
N ILE A 128 -11.05 -6.63 15.09
CA ILE A 128 -10.56 -8.01 15.21
C ILE A 128 -10.51 -8.43 16.69
N MET A 129 -10.03 -7.58 17.60
CA MET A 129 -9.91 -7.93 19.02
C MET A 129 -11.27 -8.14 19.69
N LYS A 130 -12.32 -7.47 19.21
CA LYS A 130 -13.70 -7.69 19.66
C LYS A 130 -14.23 -9.10 19.40
N PHE A 131 -13.60 -9.87 18.50
CA PHE A 131 -13.91 -11.29 18.32
C PHE A 131 -13.65 -12.11 19.60
N TRP A 132 -12.55 -11.85 20.31
CA TRP A 132 -12.24 -12.53 21.57
C TRP A 132 -12.69 -11.75 22.80
N PHE A 133 -12.66 -10.42 22.73
CA PHE A 133 -12.88 -9.52 23.86
C PHE A 133 -13.89 -8.41 23.50
N PRO A 134 -15.17 -8.75 23.29
CA PRO A 134 -16.18 -7.84 22.74
C PRO A 134 -16.42 -6.59 23.61
N ASP A 135 -16.32 -6.74 24.94
CA ASP A 135 -16.61 -5.67 25.91
C ASP A 135 -15.39 -4.80 26.25
N THR A 136 -14.24 -5.05 25.63
CA THR A 136 -13.01 -4.30 25.95
C THR A 136 -12.95 -2.97 25.20
N PRO A 137 -12.58 -1.85 25.86
CA PRO A 137 -12.45 -0.56 25.20
C PRO A 137 -11.44 -0.56 24.04
N SER A 138 -11.82 0.04 22.91
CA SER A 138 -11.01 0.15 21.69
C SER A 138 -9.62 0.75 21.93
N LEU A 139 -9.53 1.71 22.85
CA LEU A 139 -8.29 2.42 23.20
C LEU A 139 -7.19 1.49 23.76
N ILE A 140 -7.55 0.40 24.42
CA ILE A 140 -6.57 -0.51 25.04
C ILE A 140 -5.81 -1.25 23.94
N TRP A 141 -6.56 -1.86 23.01
CA TRP A 141 -5.98 -2.64 21.92
C TRP A 141 -5.24 -1.78 20.91
N SER A 142 -5.78 -0.61 20.56
CA SER A 142 -5.10 0.32 19.67
C SER A 142 -3.83 0.91 20.31
N GLY A 143 -3.88 1.29 21.59
CA GLY A 143 -2.71 1.78 22.33
C GLY A 143 -1.59 0.74 22.41
N LEU A 144 -1.94 -0.52 22.71
CA LEU A 144 -0.99 -1.63 22.75
C LEU A 144 -0.37 -1.90 21.36
N CYS A 145 -1.21 -1.96 20.32
CA CYS A 145 -0.76 -2.16 18.95
C CYS A 145 0.19 -1.05 18.48
N LEU A 146 -0.19 0.21 18.73
CA LEU A 146 0.65 1.35 18.40
C LEU A 146 1.98 1.32 19.16
N ALA A 147 1.97 0.96 20.44
CA ALA A 147 3.19 0.82 21.23
C ALA A 147 4.13 -0.25 20.63
N ILE A 148 3.60 -1.39 20.20
CA ILE A 148 4.37 -2.44 19.52
C ILE A 148 4.97 -1.89 18.21
N ILE A 149 4.16 -1.28 17.34
CA ILE A 149 4.61 -0.69 16.07
C ILE A 149 5.69 0.37 16.29
N PHE A 150 5.50 1.24 17.28
CA PHE A 150 6.44 2.28 17.65
C PHE A 150 7.78 1.67 18.09
N LEU A 151 7.75 0.68 18.99
CA LEU A 151 8.96 0.02 19.49
C LEU A 151 9.72 -0.70 18.38
N LEU A 152 9.02 -1.41 17.48
CA LEU A 152 9.65 -2.07 16.32
C LEU A 152 10.39 -1.07 15.42
N ASN A 153 9.79 0.10 15.19
CA ASN A 153 10.40 1.16 14.38
C ASN A 153 11.49 1.95 15.13
N TYR A 154 11.38 2.06 16.46
CA TYR A 154 12.34 2.77 17.30
C TYR A 154 13.64 1.99 17.49
N LEU A 155 13.59 0.67 17.65
CA LEU A 155 14.73 -0.15 18.05
C LEU A 155 15.80 -0.27 16.95
N SER A 156 15.44 -0.63 15.72
CA SER A 156 16.33 -0.53 14.56
C SER A 156 15.64 -0.88 13.24
N VAL A 157 16.21 -0.37 12.12
CA VAL A 157 15.85 -0.78 10.75
C VAL A 157 15.98 -2.29 10.52
N LYS A 158 16.95 -2.94 11.18
CA LYS A 158 17.13 -4.40 11.10
C LYS A 158 16.01 -5.14 11.81
N GLY A 159 15.62 -4.68 13.01
CA GLY A 159 14.50 -5.22 13.77
C GLY A 159 13.21 -5.13 12.95
N PHE A 160 12.93 -3.95 12.36
CA PHE A 160 11.85 -3.78 11.39
C PHE A 160 11.89 -4.82 10.27
N GLY A 161 13.03 -4.98 9.60
CA GLY A 161 13.16 -5.90 8.47
C GLY A 161 12.99 -7.38 8.83
N GLU A 162 13.43 -7.81 10.02
CA GLU A 162 13.25 -9.19 10.49
C GLU A 162 11.81 -9.43 10.96
N SER A 163 11.17 -8.50 11.69
CA SER A 163 9.75 -8.60 12.05
C SER A 163 8.87 -8.71 10.82
N GLU A 164 9.13 -7.87 9.81
CA GLU A 164 8.38 -7.88 8.56
C GLU A 164 8.59 -9.17 7.76
N TYR A 165 9.79 -9.76 7.83
CA TYR A 165 10.05 -11.08 7.24
C TYR A 165 9.12 -12.15 7.81
N TRP A 166 9.01 -12.23 9.14
CA TRP A 166 8.15 -13.21 9.80
C TRP A 166 6.66 -12.94 9.59
N PHE A 167 6.23 -11.67 9.70
CA PHE A 167 4.84 -11.32 9.46
C PHE A 167 4.40 -11.60 8.02
N ALA A 168 5.25 -11.28 7.04
CA ALA A 168 4.97 -11.61 5.64
C ALA A 168 4.92 -13.13 5.42
N LEU A 169 5.80 -13.90 6.04
CA LEU A 169 5.81 -15.35 5.92
C LEU A 169 4.50 -15.99 6.40
N ILE A 170 4.01 -15.59 7.58
CA ILE A 170 2.74 -16.07 8.14
C ILE A 170 1.61 -15.83 7.13
N LYS A 171 1.49 -14.60 6.63
CA LYS A 171 0.46 -14.22 5.65
C LYS A 171 0.50 -15.05 4.38
N VAL A 172 1.69 -15.19 3.79
CA VAL A 172 1.85 -15.94 2.53
C VAL A 172 1.47 -17.41 2.71
N VAL A 173 1.94 -18.03 3.80
CA VAL A 173 1.59 -19.43 4.11
C VAL A 173 0.09 -19.58 4.33
N THR A 174 -0.54 -18.68 5.09
CA THR A 174 -2.00 -18.73 5.32
C THR A 174 -2.79 -18.59 4.03
N ILE A 175 -2.41 -17.70 3.11
CA ILE A 175 -3.13 -17.57 1.83
C ILE A 175 -2.95 -18.83 0.97
N ILE A 176 -1.77 -19.45 0.97
CA ILE A 176 -1.57 -20.72 0.25
C ILE A 176 -2.49 -21.81 0.83
N ILE A 177 -2.57 -21.95 2.16
CA ILE A 177 -3.46 -22.91 2.82
C ILE A 177 -4.92 -22.59 2.48
N PHE A 178 -5.30 -21.32 2.53
CA PHE A 178 -6.63 -20.85 2.18
C PHE A 178 -7.02 -21.24 0.75
N LEU A 179 -6.12 -21.05 -0.22
CA LEU A 179 -6.37 -21.44 -1.61
C LEU A 179 -6.52 -22.96 -1.74
N ILE A 180 -5.68 -23.76 -1.08
CA ILE A 180 -5.77 -25.22 -1.10
C ILE A 180 -7.12 -25.68 -0.56
N VAL A 181 -7.49 -25.22 0.65
CA VAL A 181 -8.77 -25.56 1.29
C VAL A 181 -9.94 -25.09 0.43
N GLY A 182 -9.87 -23.87 -0.08
CA GLY A 182 -10.89 -23.29 -0.95
C GLY A 182 -11.12 -24.11 -2.22
N PHE A 183 -10.05 -24.49 -2.92
CA PHE A 183 -10.18 -25.37 -4.09
C PHE A 183 -10.69 -26.76 -3.74
N MET A 184 -10.26 -27.36 -2.61
CA MET A 184 -10.80 -28.64 -2.14
C MET A 184 -12.31 -28.58 -1.89
N MET A 185 -12.81 -27.47 -1.31
CA MET A 185 -14.24 -27.24 -1.14
C MET A 185 -14.96 -27.04 -2.47
N ILE A 186 -14.39 -26.23 -3.39
CA ILE A 186 -15.00 -25.98 -4.71
C ILE A 186 -15.19 -27.28 -5.50
N PHE A 187 -14.19 -28.16 -5.47
CA PHE A 187 -14.24 -29.46 -6.16
C PHE A 187 -14.97 -30.56 -5.38
N GLY A 188 -15.59 -30.26 -4.23
CA GLY A 188 -16.34 -31.23 -3.44
C GLY A 188 -15.48 -32.29 -2.73
N ILE A 189 -14.14 -32.15 -2.75
CA ILE A 189 -13.20 -33.01 -2.00
C ILE A 189 -13.43 -32.84 -0.49
N MET A 190 -13.76 -31.61 -0.07
CA MET A 190 -14.25 -31.30 1.27
C MET A 190 -15.74 -30.94 1.18
N GLY A 191 -16.60 -31.76 1.80
CA GLY A 191 -18.05 -31.52 1.85
C GLY A 191 -18.92 -32.35 0.89
N GLY A 192 -18.33 -33.11 -0.04
CA GLY A 192 -19.02 -34.13 -0.84
C GLY A 192 -19.80 -33.62 -2.05
N GLU A 193 -20.01 -32.31 -2.19
CA GLU A 193 -20.68 -31.68 -3.33
C GLU A 193 -19.81 -30.62 -4.01
N THR A 194 -19.74 -30.66 -5.34
CA THR A 194 -19.08 -29.62 -6.14
C THR A 194 -19.88 -28.33 -6.08
N VAL A 195 -19.24 -27.22 -5.74
CA VAL A 195 -19.92 -25.93 -5.56
C VAL A 195 -20.39 -25.34 -6.88
N GLY A 196 -19.61 -25.52 -7.95
CA GLY A 196 -19.86 -24.93 -9.27
C GLY A 196 -19.87 -23.40 -9.24
N PHE A 197 -20.64 -22.78 -10.16
CA PHE A 197 -20.75 -21.32 -10.30
C PHE A 197 -22.06 -20.76 -9.70
N LYS A 198 -22.72 -21.48 -8.79
CA LYS A 198 -24.03 -21.08 -8.25
C LYS A 198 -24.06 -19.67 -7.64
N ASN A 199 -22.97 -19.28 -6.97
CA ASN A 199 -22.84 -17.97 -6.35
C ASN A 199 -22.56 -16.84 -7.36
N PHE A 200 -22.17 -17.18 -8.60
CA PHE A 200 -22.02 -16.23 -9.72
C PHE A 200 -23.32 -16.00 -10.49
N THR A 201 -24.38 -16.74 -10.18
CA THR A 201 -25.68 -16.67 -10.87
C THR A 201 -26.85 -16.37 -9.93
N VAL A 202 -26.59 -16.18 -8.64
CA VAL A 202 -27.62 -15.87 -7.65
C VAL A 202 -28.01 -14.40 -7.73
N ALA A 203 -29.31 -14.08 -7.70
CA ALA A 203 -29.83 -12.71 -7.75
C ALA A 203 -29.20 -11.89 -8.89
N ASP A 204 -28.61 -10.72 -8.60
CA ASP A 204 -28.00 -9.82 -9.58
C ASP A 204 -26.53 -10.18 -9.90
N ALA A 205 -26.04 -11.33 -9.44
CA ALA A 205 -24.73 -11.83 -9.80
C ALA A 205 -24.65 -12.14 -11.32
N PRO A 206 -23.47 -11.97 -11.94
CA PRO A 206 -22.18 -11.73 -11.31
C PRO A 206 -21.83 -10.25 -11.06
N PHE A 207 -22.68 -9.31 -11.49
CA PHE A 207 -22.42 -7.86 -11.49
C PHE A 207 -23.50 -7.09 -10.72
N ASN A 208 -23.53 -7.24 -9.40
CA ASN A 208 -24.46 -6.51 -8.54
C ASN A 208 -24.23 -5.00 -8.68
N GLY A 209 -25.29 -4.23 -8.94
CA GLY A 209 -25.22 -2.78 -9.16
C GLY A 209 -24.51 -2.33 -10.45
N GLY A 210 -24.15 -3.26 -11.34
CA GLY A 210 -23.58 -2.99 -12.67
C GLY A 210 -22.22 -2.27 -12.66
N ILE A 211 -21.89 -1.59 -13.76
CA ILE A 211 -20.58 -0.96 -13.96
C ILE A 211 -20.26 0.12 -12.92
N MET A 212 -21.29 0.81 -12.41
CA MET A 212 -21.11 1.87 -11.42
C MET A 212 -20.71 1.30 -10.05
N ALA A 213 -21.27 0.15 -9.65
CA ALA A 213 -20.81 -0.54 -8.45
C ALA A 213 -19.38 -1.05 -8.59
N ILE A 214 -19.00 -1.54 -9.77
CA ILE A 214 -17.62 -1.95 -10.07
C ILE A 214 -16.65 -0.78 -9.91
N ILE A 215 -16.95 0.39 -10.47
CA ILE A 215 -16.14 1.60 -10.29
C ILE A 215 -16.13 2.04 -8.82
N GLY A 216 -17.27 1.96 -8.14
CA GLY A 216 -17.40 2.32 -6.72
C GLY A 216 -16.48 1.51 -5.79
N VAL A 217 -16.22 0.24 -6.11
CA VAL A 217 -15.31 -0.62 -5.34
C VAL A 217 -13.84 -0.53 -5.75
N PHE A 218 -13.49 0.22 -6.81
CA PHE A 218 -12.10 0.42 -7.23
C PHE A 218 -11.25 1.07 -6.13
N MET A 219 -11.84 1.94 -5.30
CA MET A 219 -11.11 2.56 -4.20
C MET A 219 -10.68 1.53 -3.15
N ALA A 220 -11.60 0.66 -2.72
CA ALA A 220 -11.30 -0.40 -1.75
C ALA A 220 -10.36 -1.48 -2.33
N ALA A 221 -10.54 -1.85 -3.60
CA ALA A 221 -9.60 -2.72 -4.30
C ALA A 221 -8.20 -2.06 -4.38
N GLY A 222 -8.13 -0.78 -4.74
CA GLY A 222 -6.90 0.01 -4.77
C GLY A 222 -6.19 0.11 -3.44
N PHE A 223 -6.93 0.39 -2.37
CA PHE A 223 -6.43 0.39 -1.01
C PHE A 223 -5.75 -0.94 -0.66
N SER A 224 -6.32 -2.06 -1.12
CA SER A 224 -5.76 -3.39 -0.91
C SER A 224 -4.38 -3.59 -1.56
N PHE A 225 -4.01 -2.82 -2.59
CA PHE A 225 -2.70 -2.90 -3.26
C PHE A 225 -1.71 -1.84 -2.80
N GLN A 226 -2.10 -0.92 -1.91
CA GLN A 226 -1.18 0.06 -1.34
C GLN A 226 -0.05 -0.63 -0.58
N GLY A 227 1.08 0.06 -0.42
CA GLY A 227 2.30 -0.53 0.14
C GLY A 227 3.17 -1.26 -0.89
N THR A 228 2.69 -1.45 -2.13
CA THR A 228 3.56 -1.94 -3.22
C THR A 228 4.65 -0.91 -3.54
N GLU A 229 4.30 0.38 -3.49
CA GLU A 229 5.19 1.52 -3.70
C GLU A 229 6.22 1.71 -2.57
N LEU A 230 6.06 1.05 -1.42
CA LEU A 230 7.04 1.08 -0.33
C LEU A 230 8.42 0.62 -0.79
N LEU A 231 8.47 -0.25 -1.80
CA LEU A 231 9.70 -0.66 -2.48
C LEU A 231 10.52 0.55 -2.95
N GLY A 232 9.87 1.59 -3.44
CA GLY A 232 10.51 2.83 -3.91
C GLY A 232 11.15 3.63 -2.78
N VAL A 233 10.53 3.65 -1.59
CA VAL A 233 11.10 4.33 -0.40
C VAL A 233 12.24 3.51 0.19
N ALA A 234 12.05 2.19 0.29
CA ALA A 234 13.06 1.26 0.78
C ALA A 234 14.29 1.16 -0.15
N ALA A 235 14.17 1.60 -1.41
CA ALA A 235 15.28 1.66 -2.36
C ALA A 235 16.49 2.44 -1.81
N GLY A 236 16.26 3.52 -1.05
CA GLY A 236 17.33 4.34 -0.46
C GLY A 236 18.15 3.61 0.63
N GLU A 237 17.55 2.62 1.29
CA GLU A 237 18.18 1.82 2.36
C GLU A 237 18.62 0.41 1.90
N THR A 238 18.45 0.12 0.60
CA THR A 238 18.73 -1.20 0.00
C THR A 238 20.20 -1.33 -0.41
N SER A 239 20.81 -2.49 -0.14
CA SER A 239 22.09 -2.87 -0.73
C SER A 239 21.91 -3.25 -2.21
N ASP A 240 22.74 -2.74 -3.12
CA ASP A 240 22.66 -3.07 -4.57
C ASP A 240 21.24 -2.88 -5.18
N PRO A 241 20.72 -1.64 -5.18
CA PRO A 241 19.35 -1.35 -5.64
C PRO A 241 19.15 -1.66 -7.13
N GLU A 242 20.18 -1.46 -7.95
CA GLU A 242 20.17 -1.71 -9.40
C GLU A 242 19.79 -3.17 -9.72
N ARG A 243 20.23 -4.13 -8.90
CA ARG A 243 19.91 -5.54 -9.07
C ARG A 243 18.70 -6.01 -8.23
N ASN A 244 18.55 -5.50 -7.01
CA ASN A 244 17.57 -6.03 -6.07
C ASN A 244 16.15 -5.48 -6.30
N ILE A 245 16.00 -4.23 -6.73
CA ILE A 245 14.68 -3.65 -7.04
C ILE A 245 14.02 -4.40 -8.22
N PRO A 246 14.70 -4.64 -9.36
CA PRO A 246 14.09 -5.38 -10.47
C PRO A 246 13.68 -6.81 -10.13
N LYS A 247 14.44 -7.48 -9.25
CA LYS A 247 14.10 -8.82 -8.75
C LYS A 247 12.82 -8.80 -7.91
N ALA A 248 12.70 -7.84 -6.99
CA ALA A 248 11.51 -7.70 -6.15
C ALA A 248 10.24 -7.48 -7.00
N ILE A 249 10.33 -6.67 -8.05
CA ILE A 249 9.20 -6.34 -8.94
C ILE A 249 8.66 -7.57 -9.68
N ARG A 250 9.51 -8.53 -10.08
CA ARG A 250 9.03 -9.75 -10.75
C ARG A 250 8.07 -10.55 -9.89
N SER A 251 8.21 -10.46 -8.57
CA SER A 251 7.29 -11.15 -7.66
C SER A 251 5.91 -10.48 -7.58
N ILE A 252 5.76 -9.21 -7.98
CA ILE A 252 4.47 -8.48 -7.93
C ILE A 252 3.40 -9.17 -8.79
N PHE A 253 3.78 -9.70 -9.95
CA PHE A 253 2.84 -10.44 -10.80
C PHE A 253 2.19 -11.62 -10.06
N TRP A 254 3.01 -12.46 -9.44
CA TRP A 254 2.53 -13.61 -8.68
C TRP A 254 1.71 -13.19 -7.45
N ARG A 255 2.05 -12.06 -6.82
CA ARG A 255 1.28 -11.51 -5.71
C ARG A 255 -0.12 -11.09 -6.13
N ILE A 256 -0.25 -10.35 -7.23
CA ILE A 256 -1.54 -9.93 -7.78
C ILE A 256 -2.40 -11.17 -8.06
N LEU A 257 -1.83 -12.15 -8.75
CA LEU A 257 -2.55 -13.37 -9.13
C LEU A 257 -2.99 -14.18 -7.90
N LEU A 258 -2.05 -14.56 -7.02
CA LEU A 258 -2.33 -15.47 -5.92
C LEU A 258 -3.15 -14.82 -4.80
N PHE A 259 -2.76 -13.63 -4.35
CA PHE A 259 -3.34 -13.04 -3.15
C PHE A 259 -4.64 -12.29 -3.40
N TYR A 260 -4.87 -11.82 -4.62
CA TYR A 260 -6.06 -11.02 -4.94
C TYR A 260 -6.96 -11.79 -5.88
N ILE A 261 -6.51 -12.11 -7.10
CA ILE A 261 -7.40 -12.70 -8.10
C ILE A 261 -7.92 -14.08 -7.66
N LEU A 262 -7.04 -15.00 -7.28
CA LEU A 262 -7.45 -16.33 -6.84
C LEU A 262 -8.21 -16.29 -5.51
N ALA A 263 -7.79 -15.46 -4.56
CA ALA A 263 -8.48 -15.36 -3.28
C ALA A 263 -9.91 -14.83 -3.43
N ILE A 264 -10.10 -13.76 -4.21
CA ILE A 264 -11.43 -13.20 -4.51
C ILE A 264 -12.27 -14.20 -5.32
N LEU A 265 -11.66 -14.94 -6.24
CA LEU A 265 -12.36 -16.00 -6.98
C LEU A 265 -12.87 -17.09 -6.04
N VAL A 266 -12.01 -17.58 -5.14
CA VAL A 266 -12.38 -18.60 -4.14
C VAL A 266 -13.51 -18.08 -3.25
N ILE A 267 -13.42 -16.85 -2.76
CA ILE A 267 -14.48 -16.25 -1.94
C ILE A 267 -15.79 -16.15 -2.72
N GLY A 268 -15.75 -15.58 -3.93
CA GLY A 268 -16.94 -15.41 -4.77
C GLY A 268 -17.58 -16.73 -5.21
N LEU A 269 -16.80 -17.81 -5.32
CA LEU A 269 -17.32 -19.15 -5.61
C LEU A 269 -17.95 -19.80 -4.37
N LEU A 270 -17.38 -19.62 -3.18
CA LEU A 270 -17.80 -20.32 -1.96
C LEU A 270 -18.86 -19.60 -1.13
N ILE A 271 -18.89 -18.26 -1.17
CA ILE A 271 -19.81 -17.45 -0.38
C ILE A 271 -20.71 -16.62 -1.30
N PRO A 272 -22.05 -16.73 -1.18
CA PRO A 272 -22.98 -15.85 -1.89
C PRO A 272 -22.72 -14.39 -1.49
N TYR A 273 -22.67 -13.48 -2.48
CA TYR A 273 -22.44 -12.06 -2.20
C TYR A 273 -23.56 -11.42 -1.36
N THR A 274 -24.73 -12.03 -1.31
CA THR A 274 -25.90 -11.61 -0.49
C THR A 274 -25.76 -11.97 0.99
N THR A 275 -24.65 -12.57 1.42
CA THR A 275 -24.43 -12.90 2.83
C THR A 275 -24.19 -11.62 3.64
N GLU A 276 -25.02 -11.36 4.66
CA GLU A 276 -24.96 -10.11 5.44
C GLU A 276 -23.61 -9.87 6.12
N SER A 277 -22.90 -10.92 6.53
CA SER A 277 -21.54 -10.81 7.12
C SER A 277 -20.46 -10.37 6.12
N LEU A 278 -20.78 -10.26 4.83
CA LEU A 278 -19.92 -9.60 3.84
C LEU A 278 -20.24 -8.11 3.69
N ALA A 279 -21.36 -7.63 4.24
CA ALA A 279 -21.78 -6.25 4.08
C ALA A 279 -20.78 -5.28 4.75
N ALA A 280 -20.60 -4.11 4.14
CA ALA A 280 -19.71 -3.08 4.67
C ALA A 280 -20.13 -2.54 6.05
N SER A 281 -21.39 -2.74 6.47
CA SER A 281 -21.88 -2.39 7.80
C SER A 281 -21.40 -3.35 8.90
N ASP A 282 -21.00 -4.57 8.54
CA ASP A 282 -20.51 -5.59 9.47
C ASP A 282 -19.08 -6.04 9.11
N VAL A 283 -18.14 -5.09 9.18
CA VAL A 283 -16.69 -5.33 8.92
C VAL A 283 -16.03 -6.22 9.99
N THR A 284 -16.81 -6.76 10.95
CA THR A 284 -16.26 -7.56 12.05
C THR A 284 -15.82 -8.95 11.59
N VAL A 285 -16.32 -9.44 10.45
CA VAL A 285 -16.03 -10.79 9.96
C VAL A 285 -15.32 -10.78 8.62
N SER A 286 -14.11 -11.33 8.59
CA SER A 286 -13.36 -11.52 7.34
C SER A 286 -13.95 -12.65 6.49
N PRO A 287 -14.06 -12.50 5.16
CA PRO A 287 -14.46 -13.60 4.27
C PRO A 287 -13.53 -14.81 4.34
N PHE A 288 -12.26 -14.61 4.68
CA PHE A 288 -11.30 -15.68 4.89
C PHE A 288 -11.68 -16.52 6.11
N THR A 289 -12.07 -15.87 7.21
CA THR A 289 -12.54 -16.51 8.44
C THR A 289 -13.77 -17.36 8.17
N LEU A 290 -14.74 -16.82 7.41
CA LEU A 290 -15.98 -17.53 7.03
C LEU A 290 -15.74 -18.82 6.24
N ILE A 291 -14.75 -18.84 5.34
CA ILE A 291 -14.44 -20.03 4.54
C ILE A 291 -13.82 -21.12 5.41
N PHE A 292 -12.89 -20.77 6.28
CA PHE A 292 -12.30 -21.76 7.18
C PHE A 292 -13.31 -22.30 8.20
N GLU A 293 -14.27 -21.47 8.64
CA GLU A 293 -15.39 -21.92 9.45
C GLU A 293 -16.30 -22.90 8.69
N LYS A 294 -16.68 -22.56 7.44
CA LYS A 294 -17.44 -23.46 6.54
C LYS A 294 -16.69 -24.75 6.23
N ALA A 295 -15.37 -24.75 6.22
CA ALA A 295 -14.54 -25.93 6.02
C ALA A 295 -14.58 -26.91 7.21
N GLY A 296 -15.20 -26.55 8.34
CA GLY A 296 -15.31 -27.40 9.52
C GLY A 296 -14.00 -27.56 10.30
N VAL A 297 -13.04 -26.66 10.09
CA VAL A 297 -11.74 -26.71 10.76
C VAL A 297 -11.89 -26.21 12.20
N ALA A 298 -11.61 -27.05 13.19
CA ALA A 298 -11.65 -26.64 14.60
C ALA A 298 -10.68 -25.46 14.86
N PHE A 299 -11.13 -24.46 15.63
CA PHE A 299 -10.38 -23.23 15.93
C PHE A 299 -10.03 -22.35 14.71
N ALA A 300 -10.54 -22.65 13.51
CA ALA A 300 -10.25 -21.91 12.29
C ALA A 300 -10.48 -20.41 12.42
N ALA A 301 -11.63 -20.03 12.98
CA ALA A 301 -11.99 -18.62 13.09
C ALA A 301 -10.98 -17.85 13.97
N SER A 302 -10.60 -18.45 15.11
CA SER A 302 -9.59 -17.89 16.02
C SER A 302 -8.20 -17.82 15.36
N VAL A 303 -7.76 -18.89 14.69
CA VAL A 303 -6.47 -18.91 13.99
C VAL A 303 -6.44 -17.87 12.87
N MET A 304 -7.51 -17.77 12.07
CA MET A 304 -7.59 -16.82 10.98
C MET A 304 -7.61 -15.39 11.50
N ASN A 305 -8.41 -15.08 12.52
CA ASN A 305 -8.40 -13.74 13.14
C ASN A 305 -7.03 -13.39 13.72
N ALA A 306 -6.29 -14.35 14.30
CA ALA A 306 -4.93 -14.13 14.75
C ALA A 306 -3.97 -13.81 13.58
N VAL A 307 -4.09 -14.52 12.44
CA VAL A 307 -3.33 -14.21 11.24
C VAL A 307 -3.66 -12.81 10.72
N ILE A 308 -4.94 -12.44 10.67
CA ILE A 308 -5.37 -11.11 10.24
C ILE A 308 -4.77 -10.05 11.18
N LEU A 309 -4.75 -10.27 12.49
CA LEU A 309 -4.10 -9.36 13.44
C LEU A 309 -2.60 -9.18 13.13
N THR A 310 -1.87 -10.25 12.79
CA THR A 310 -0.48 -10.14 12.35
C THR A 310 -0.35 -9.38 11.02
N ALA A 311 -1.34 -9.51 10.12
CA ALA A 311 -1.37 -8.79 8.86
C ALA A 311 -1.52 -7.29 9.07
N VAL A 312 -2.46 -6.89 9.95
CA VAL A 312 -2.73 -5.50 10.35
C VAL A 312 -1.52 -4.86 11.02
N LEU A 313 -0.91 -5.56 11.99
CA LEU A 313 0.32 -5.11 12.66
C LEU A 313 1.46 -4.86 11.67
N SER A 314 1.61 -5.73 10.68
CA SER A 314 2.64 -5.62 9.65
C SER A 314 2.37 -4.49 8.65
N ALA A 315 1.12 -4.28 8.23
CA ALA A 315 0.74 -3.14 7.40
C ALA A 315 1.00 -1.81 8.13
N GLY A 316 0.57 -1.70 9.40
CA GLY A 316 0.83 -0.53 10.24
C GLY A 316 2.32 -0.29 10.49
N ASN A 317 3.10 -1.36 10.72
CA ASN A 317 4.55 -1.30 10.86
C ASN A 317 5.24 -0.77 9.60
N SER A 318 4.86 -1.29 8.43
CA SER A 318 5.35 -0.84 7.11
C SER A 318 4.95 0.62 6.82
N GLY A 319 3.74 1.02 7.20
CA GLY A 319 3.28 2.40 7.07
C GLY A 319 4.01 3.39 7.98
N MET A 320 4.26 2.99 9.23
CA MET A 320 5.10 3.75 10.14
C MET A 320 6.52 3.90 9.58
N TYR A 321 7.10 2.83 9.03
CA TYR A 321 8.39 2.92 8.35
C TYR A 321 8.34 3.94 7.20
N ALA A 322 7.37 3.83 6.29
CA ALA A 322 7.25 4.66 5.11
C ALA A 322 7.11 6.16 5.44
N SER A 323 6.17 6.48 6.33
CA SER A 323 5.85 7.85 6.75
C SER A 323 7.04 8.53 7.42
N THR A 324 7.75 7.86 8.32
CA THR A 324 8.89 8.48 9.02
C THR A 324 10.04 8.80 8.08
N ARG A 325 10.30 7.92 7.09
CA ARG A 325 11.32 8.16 6.06
C ARG A 325 10.94 9.32 5.16
N MET A 326 9.68 9.38 4.74
CA MET A 326 9.19 10.48 3.90
C MET A 326 9.28 11.83 4.63
N LEU A 327 8.83 11.89 5.89
CA LEU A 327 8.87 13.11 6.67
C LEU A 327 10.31 13.57 6.96
N TRP A 328 11.21 12.62 7.25
CA TRP A 328 12.63 12.88 7.38
C TRP A 328 13.25 13.44 6.10
N ASP A 329 12.93 12.86 4.94
CA ASP A 329 13.43 13.30 3.63
C ASP A 329 12.94 14.72 3.30
N LEU A 330 11.64 15.00 3.52
CA LEU A 330 11.08 16.35 3.39
C LEU A 330 11.83 17.36 4.27
N ALA A 331 12.11 17.00 5.53
CA ALA A 331 12.81 17.89 6.45
C ALA A 331 14.26 18.16 5.99
N ARG A 332 14.96 17.16 5.46
CA ARG A 332 16.29 17.33 4.87
C ARG A 332 16.30 18.23 3.64
N GLN A 333 15.23 18.20 2.85
CA GLN A 333 15.05 19.07 1.70
C GLN A 333 14.55 20.49 2.07
N GLY A 334 14.43 20.82 3.37
CA GLY A 334 13.91 22.11 3.83
C GLY A 334 12.40 22.29 3.56
N LYS A 335 11.68 21.20 3.30
CA LYS A 335 10.24 21.15 3.03
C LYS A 335 9.41 20.81 4.28
N ALA A 336 10.06 20.50 5.40
CA ALA A 336 9.45 20.28 6.71
C ALA A 336 10.37 20.82 7.83
N PRO A 337 9.88 20.99 9.08
CA PRO A 337 10.68 21.48 10.20
C PRO A 337 12.03 20.74 10.39
N LYS A 338 13.12 21.50 10.54
CA LYS A 338 14.50 20.97 10.57
C LYS A 338 14.74 19.87 11.62
N PHE A 339 14.03 19.90 12.74
CA PHE A 339 14.20 18.91 13.81
C PHE A 339 13.75 17.49 13.38
N LEU A 340 12.85 17.38 12.40
CA LEU A 340 12.38 16.09 11.86
C LEU A 340 13.42 15.41 10.97
N GLY A 341 14.41 16.16 10.46
CA GLY A 341 15.51 15.64 9.64
C GLY A 341 16.66 15.04 10.44
N LYS A 342 16.59 15.04 11.78
CA LYS A 342 17.64 14.50 12.67
C LYS A 342 17.53 12.98 12.77
N LEU A 343 18.66 12.29 12.64
CA LEU A 343 18.80 10.87 12.92
C LEU A 343 19.45 10.65 14.28
N ASP A 344 19.06 9.58 14.97
CA ASP A 344 19.75 9.12 16.17
C ASP A 344 21.02 8.30 15.86
N SER A 345 21.71 7.81 16.89
CA SER A 345 22.92 6.97 16.76
C SER A 345 22.67 5.62 16.05
N ARG A 346 21.41 5.19 15.96
CA ARG A 346 21.00 3.94 15.29
C ARG A 346 20.67 4.19 13.81
N GLY A 347 20.50 5.46 13.40
CA GLY A 347 20.11 5.85 12.05
C GLY A 347 18.59 5.90 11.86
N VAL A 348 17.82 6.10 12.95
CA VAL A 348 16.36 6.18 12.94
C VAL A 348 15.90 7.63 13.11
N PRO A 349 14.93 8.13 12.30
CA PRO A 349 14.38 9.47 12.44
C PRO A 349 13.32 9.52 13.57
N VAL A 350 13.77 9.46 14.83
CA VAL A 350 12.90 9.35 16.02
C VAL A 350 11.90 10.51 16.13
N ASN A 351 12.30 11.74 15.79
CA ASN A 351 11.38 12.89 15.85
C ASN A 351 10.22 12.75 14.86
N ALA A 352 10.51 12.25 13.65
CA ALA A 352 9.47 11.95 12.67
C ALA A 352 8.56 10.80 13.14
N LEU A 353 9.13 9.78 13.78
CA LEU A 353 8.39 8.66 14.37
C LEU A 353 7.39 9.13 15.43
N ILE A 354 7.82 10.00 16.36
CA ILE A 354 6.94 10.55 17.40
C ILE A 354 5.82 11.37 16.78
N VAL A 355 6.12 12.28 15.85
CA VAL A 355 5.11 13.13 15.21
C VAL A 355 4.09 12.31 14.43
N THR A 356 4.55 11.34 13.62
CA THR A 356 3.63 10.44 12.91
C THR A 356 2.75 9.66 13.88
N SER A 357 3.32 9.15 14.98
CA SER A 357 2.56 8.37 15.97
C SER A 357 1.48 9.21 16.65
N ILE A 358 1.78 10.46 17.01
CA ILE A 358 0.81 11.40 17.58
C ILE A 358 -0.34 11.66 16.59
N VAL A 359 -0.01 11.93 15.33
CA VAL A 359 -1.02 12.20 14.29
C VAL A 359 -1.89 10.97 14.03
N GLY A 360 -1.29 9.77 13.95
CA GLY A 360 -2.02 8.52 13.82
C GLY A 360 -2.94 8.25 15.01
N SER A 361 -2.48 8.52 16.24
CA SER A 361 -3.33 8.42 17.44
C SER A 361 -4.50 9.40 17.41
N ILE A 362 -4.27 10.66 17.03
CA ILE A 362 -5.34 11.67 16.95
C ILE A 362 -6.37 11.28 15.90
N ALA A 363 -5.93 10.82 14.73
CA ALA A 363 -6.84 10.31 13.70
C ALA A 363 -7.63 9.08 14.19
N PHE A 364 -7.01 8.22 15.00
CA PHE A 364 -7.72 7.09 15.62
C PHE A 364 -8.74 7.52 16.69
N ILE A 365 -8.59 8.66 17.37
CA ILE A 365 -9.60 9.14 18.34
C ILE A 365 -10.97 9.35 17.67
N ALA A 366 -11.01 9.53 16.35
CA ALA A 366 -12.27 9.52 15.60
C ALA A 366 -13.07 8.20 15.76
N SER A 367 -12.44 7.08 16.15
CA SER A 367 -13.10 5.79 16.44
C SER A 367 -14.16 5.86 17.54
N LEU A 368 -14.14 6.89 18.38
CA LEU A 368 -15.20 7.16 19.37
C LEU A 368 -16.59 7.37 18.73
N PHE A 369 -16.65 7.67 17.43
CA PHE A 369 -17.90 7.80 16.67
C PHE A 369 -18.41 6.49 16.04
N GLY A 370 -17.69 5.37 16.23
CA GLY A 370 -18.07 4.04 15.75
C GLY A 370 -16.98 3.36 14.92
N ASP A 371 -16.47 2.21 15.38
CA ASP A 371 -15.26 1.58 14.84
C ASP A 371 -15.36 1.23 13.33
N GLY A 372 -16.49 0.70 12.87
CA GLY A 372 -16.67 0.28 11.47
C GLY A 372 -16.81 1.44 10.48
N VAL A 373 -17.60 2.47 10.83
CA VAL A 373 -17.78 3.66 10.00
C VAL A 373 -16.46 4.42 9.86
N VAL A 374 -15.74 4.57 10.97
CA VAL A 374 -14.45 5.26 11.00
C VAL A 374 -13.40 4.48 10.20
N TYR A 375 -13.39 3.15 10.29
CA TYR A 375 -12.52 2.34 9.43
C TYR A 375 -12.74 2.64 7.94
N ILE A 376 -13.99 2.68 7.47
CA ILE A 376 -14.31 2.98 6.07
C ILE A 376 -13.88 4.41 5.69
N TRP A 377 -14.09 5.39 6.56
CA TRP A 377 -13.65 6.77 6.32
C TRP A 377 -12.13 6.86 6.19
N LEU A 378 -11.38 6.23 7.10
CA LEU A 378 -9.93 6.22 7.08
C LEU A 378 -9.39 5.44 5.86
N LEU A 379 -10.05 4.35 5.48
CA LEU A 379 -9.75 3.58 4.27
C LEU A 379 -9.90 4.45 3.02
N ASN A 380 -11.02 5.16 2.88
CA ASN A 380 -11.28 6.04 1.75
C ASN A 380 -10.31 7.22 1.69
N ALA A 381 -10.03 7.86 2.83
CA ALA A 381 -9.07 8.96 2.91
C ALA A 381 -7.64 8.52 2.55
N SER A 382 -7.21 7.35 3.06
CA SER A 382 -5.93 6.75 2.72
C SER A 382 -5.87 6.34 1.25
N GLY A 383 -6.89 5.64 0.76
CA GLY A 383 -6.98 5.20 -0.64
C GLY A 383 -6.85 6.37 -1.61
N MET A 384 -7.60 7.45 -1.38
CA MET A 384 -7.53 8.68 -2.18
C MET A 384 -6.10 9.22 -2.27
N SER A 385 -5.43 9.37 -1.11
CA SER A 385 -4.04 9.84 -1.08
C SER A 385 -3.06 8.85 -1.73
N GLY A 386 -3.30 7.54 -1.64
CA GLY A 386 -2.56 6.51 -2.36
C GLY A 386 -2.63 6.68 -3.87
N PHE A 387 -3.84 6.82 -4.42
CA PHE A 387 -4.03 7.06 -5.86
C PHE A 387 -3.40 8.37 -6.33
N ILE A 388 -3.45 9.44 -5.53
CA ILE A 388 -2.73 10.70 -5.83
C ILE A 388 -1.21 10.46 -5.91
N ALA A 389 -0.65 9.68 -4.98
CA ALA A 389 0.77 9.32 -5.01
C ALA A 389 1.11 8.51 -6.27
N TRP A 390 0.24 7.58 -6.67
CA TRP A 390 0.38 6.77 -7.87
C TRP A 390 0.29 7.59 -9.17
N VAL A 391 -0.59 8.59 -9.24
CA VAL A 391 -0.58 9.60 -10.31
C VAL A 391 0.79 10.29 -10.39
N GLY A 392 1.34 10.68 -9.23
CA GLY A 392 2.69 11.26 -9.13
C GLY A 392 3.79 10.36 -9.68
N ILE A 393 3.74 9.06 -9.38
CA ILE A 393 4.69 8.06 -9.92
C ILE A 393 4.56 7.97 -11.45
N ALA A 394 3.34 7.83 -11.97
CA ALA A 394 3.09 7.68 -13.40
C ALA A 394 3.58 8.90 -14.21
N ILE A 395 3.28 10.12 -13.75
CA ILE A 395 3.77 11.36 -14.37
C ILE A 395 5.29 11.43 -14.30
N SER A 396 5.88 11.13 -13.14
CA SER A 396 7.32 11.19 -12.94
C SER A 396 8.07 10.22 -13.87
N HIS A 397 7.56 9.00 -14.05
CA HIS A 397 8.17 8.03 -14.96
C HIS A 397 8.04 8.45 -16.43
N TYR A 398 6.86 8.93 -16.82
CA TYR A 398 6.64 9.47 -18.16
C TYR A 398 7.63 10.59 -18.50
N ARG A 399 7.75 11.56 -17.60
CA ARG A 399 8.65 12.70 -17.78
C ARG A 399 10.12 12.30 -17.72
N PHE A 400 10.51 11.43 -16.80
CA PHE A 400 11.86 10.89 -16.70
C PHE A 400 12.32 10.28 -18.03
N ARG A 401 11.52 9.39 -18.62
CA ARG A 401 11.88 8.74 -19.89
C ARG A 401 12.03 9.73 -21.04
N LYS A 402 11.14 10.72 -21.12
CA LYS A 402 11.21 11.77 -22.14
C LYS A 402 12.44 12.66 -21.94
N ALA A 403 12.77 13.02 -20.69
CA ALA A 403 13.96 13.80 -20.35
C ALA A 403 15.26 13.04 -20.64
N TYR A 404 15.32 11.76 -20.29
CA TYR A 404 16.47 10.89 -20.52
C TYR A 404 16.85 10.84 -22.00
N ILE A 405 15.84 10.66 -22.88
CA ILE A 405 16.03 10.67 -24.34
C ILE A 405 16.37 12.08 -24.85
N ALA A 406 15.67 13.11 -24.37
CA ALA A 406 15.89 14.49 -24.81
C ALA A 406 17.31 14.99 -24.51
N GLN A 407 17.95 14.46 -23.48
CA GLN A 407 19.35 14.75 -23.11
C GLN A 407 20.36 13.80 -23.77
N GLY A 408 19.95 13.03 -24.79
CA GLY A 408 20.84 12.20 -25.62
C GLY A 408 21.35 10.92 -24.94
N LYS A 409 20.71 10.45 -23.87
CA LYS A 409 21.10 9.19 -23.20
C LYS A 409 20.46 7.96 -23.88
N ASP A 410 21.21 6.84 -23.95
CA ASP A 410 20.70 5.58 -24.49
C ASP A 410 19.94 4.80 -23.40
N LEU A 411 18.71 4.38 -23.70
CA LEU A 411 17.87 3.58 -22.81
C LEU A 411 18.49 2.23 -22.40
N LYS A 412 19.53 1.76 -23.12
CA LYS A 412 20.30 0.57 -22.76
C LYS A 412 21.16 0.77 -21.51
N ASP A 413 21.48 2.02 -21.15
CA ASP A 413 22.28 2.35 -19.98
C ASP A 413 21.48 2.31 -18.67
N LEU A 414 20.18 2.05 -18.74
CA LEU A 414 19.33 1.95 -17.56
C LEU A 414 19.48 0.58 -16.88
N PRO A 415 19.66 0.54 -15.55
CA PRO A 415 19.77 -0.72 -14.80
C PRO A 415 18.54 -1.63 -14.95
N TYR A 416 17.37 -1.02 -15.16
CA TYR A 416 16.13 -1.71 -15.45
C TYR A 416 15.34 -0.91 -16.47
N ARG A 417 14.66 -1.62 -17.38
CA ARG A 417 13.84 -1.03 -18.43
C ARG A 417 12.39 -1.50 -18.33
N ALA A 418 11.47 -0.59 -18.07
CA ALA A 418 10.04 -0.79 -18.20
C ALA A 418 9.69 -1.04 -19.67
N LYS A 419 9.25 -2.27 -19.97
CA LYS A 419 9.04 -2.75 -21.35
C LYS A 419 7.89 -2.03 -22.06
N TRP A 420 6.82 -1.71 -21.33
CA TRP A 420 5.56 -1.21 -21.88
C TRP A 420 5.49 0.32 -21.95
N PHE A 421 6.62 1.01 -21.98
CA PHE A 421 6.63 2.47 -22.13
C PHE A 421 6.25 2.87 -23.57
N PRO A 422 5.35 3.86 -23.81
CA PRO A 422 4.70 4.74 -22.82
C PRO A 422 3.33 4.24 -22.32
N PHE A 423 2.80 3.13 -22.86
CA PHE A 423 1.47 2.61 -22.51
C PHE A 423 1.29 2.40 -21.00
N GLY A 424 2.25 1.75 -20.33
CA GLY A 424 2.18 1.43 -18.90
C GLY A 424 1.86 2.63 -18.00
N PRO A 425 2.69 3.70 -17.98
CA PRO A 425 2.40 4.87 -17.16
C PRO A 425 1.14 5.63 -17.61
N ILE A 426 0.80 5.66 -18.90
CA ILE A 426 -0.43 6.32 -19.38
C ILE A 426 -1.69 5.58 -18.90
N PHE A 427 -1.70 4.25 -19.01
CA PHE A 427 -2.78 3.40 -18.52
C PHE A 427 -2.95 3.56 -17.01
N ALA A 428 -1.83 3.48 -16.26
CA ALA A 428 -1.85 3.64 -14.81
C ALA A 428 -2.37 5.03 -14.39
N PHE A 429 -1.90 6.10 -15.04
CA PHE A 429 -2.37 7.45 -14.82
C PHE A 429 -3.88 7.58 -15.07
N THR A 430 -4.35 7.09 -16.23
CA THR A 430 -5.76 7.22 -16.64
C THR A 430 -6.68 6.49 -15.67
N LEU A 431 -6.34 5.26 -15.29
CA LEU A 431 -7.16 4.51 -14.35
C LEU A 431 -7.15 5.14 -12.95
N CYS A 432 -6.00 5.63 -12.46
CA CYS A 432 -5.95 6.36 -11.18
C CYS A 432 -6.87 7.59 -11.19
N VAL A 433 -6.86 8.38 -12.27
CA VAL A 433 -7.75 9.54 -12.41
C VAL A 433 -9.22 9.12 -12.43
N ILE A 434 -9.56 8.03 -13.13
CA ILE A 434 -10.92 7.47 -13.11
C ILE A 434 -11.32 7.07 -11.69
N VAL A 435 -10.44 6.42 -10.91
CA VAL A 435 -10.77 6.04 -9.53
C VAL A 435 -10.96 7.27 -8.64
N ILE A 436 -10.04 8.23 -8.72
CA ILE A 436 -10.09 9.48 -7.95
C ILE A 436 -11.40 10.23 -8.23
N LEU A 437 -11.79 10.39 -9.49
CA LEU A 437 -12.98 11.15 -9.86
C LEU A 437 -14.27 10.34 -9.69
N GLY A 438 -14.23 9.03 -9.91
CA GLY A 438 -15.39 8.13 -9.87
C GLY A 438 -15.75 7.58 -8.49
N GLN A 439 -14.88 7.75 -7.48
CA GLN A 439 -15.17 7.32 -6.12
C GLN A 439 -16.43 8.00 -5.57
N ASN A 440 -17.28 7.25 -4.86
CA ASN A 440 -18.48 7.79 -4.21
C ASN A 440 -19.42 8.57 -5.16
N TYR A 441 -19.47 8.17 -6.44
CA TYR A 441 -20.39 8.75 -7.42
C TYR A 441 -21.87 8.66 -6.97
N GLY A 442 -22.22 7.61 -6.21
CA GLY A 442 -23.55 7.43 -5.64
C GLY A 442 -24.02 8.61 -4.76
N ALA A 443 -23.10 9.31 -4.09
CA ALA A 443 -23.43 10.50 -3.31
C ALA A 443 -23.96 11.67 -4.14
N PHE A 444 -23.74 11.67 -5.46
CA PHE A 444 -24.28 12.66 -6.40
C PHE A 444 -25.55 12.21 -7.12
N MET A 445 -25.92 10.92 -7.02
CA MET A 445 -26.99 10.30 -7.81
C MET A 445 -28.27 10.00 -7.03
N GLY A 446 -28.27 10.22 -5.71
CA GLY A 446 -29.47 10.12 -4.88
C GLY A 446 -30.46 11.26 -5.13
N GLU A 447 -31.63 11.20 -4.48
CA GLU A 447 -32.65 12.27 -4.52
C GLU A 447 -32.10 13.63 -4.05
N SER A 448 -31.11 13.59 -3.14
CA SER A 448 -30.34 14.74 -2.70
C SER A 448 -28.84 14.39 -2.65
N ILE A 449 -27.98 15.38 -2.91
CA ILE A 449 -26.53 15.20 -2.81
C ILE A 449 -26.14 14.97 -1.35
N ASP A 450 -25.48 13.84 -1.08
CA ASP A 450 -24.89 13.55 0.24
C ASP A 450 -23.56 14.32 0.38
N TRP A 451 -23.67 15.59 0.78
CA TRP A 451 -22.51 16.45 1.00
C TRP A 451 -21.55 15.91 2.06
N ASN A 452 -22.03 15.14 3.05
CA ASN A 452 -21.17 14.55 4.06
C ASN A 452 -20.32 13.43 3.45
N GLY A 453 -20.95 12.49 2.74
CA GLY A 453 -20.25 11.43 2.02
C GLY A 453 -19.25 11.96 0.99
N VAL A 454 -19.61 13.03 0.26
CA VAL A 454 -18.69 13.72 -0.67
C VAL A 454 -17.50 14.31 0.07
N LEU A 455 -17.74 15.09 1.14
CA LEU A 455 -16.66 15.70 1.91
C LEU A 455 -15.71 14.64 2.46
N VAL A 456 -16.22 13.57 3.07
CA VAL A 456 -15.40 12.49 3.64
C VAL A 456 -14.60 11.75 2.58
N SER A 457 -15.20 11.47 1.42
CA SER A 457 -14.54 10.71 0.34
C SER A 457 -13.49 11.52 -0.40
N TYR A 458 -13.68 12.84 -0.52
CA TYR A 458 -12.85 13.70 -1.35
C TYR A 458 -11.94 14.66 -0.59
N ILE A 459 -11.95 14.69 0.75
CA ILE A 459 -11.16 15.62 1.57
C ILE A 459 -9.65 15.63 1.24
N GLY A 460 -9.11 14.50 0.79
CA GLY A 460 -7.72 14.39 0.35
C GLY A 460 -7.37 15.27 -0.86
N LEU A 461 -8.33 15.51 -1.77
CA LEU A 461 -8.08 16.32 -2.98
C LEU A 461 -7.89 17.81 -2.66
N PRO A 462 -8.80 18.51 -1.95
CA PRO A 462 -8.55 19.88 -1.52
C PRO A 462 -7.27 20.03 -0.72
N LEU A 463 -6.98 19.09 0.20
CA LEU A 463 -5.75 19.11 1.00
C LEU A 463 -4.50 19.03 0.10
N PHE A 464 -4.48 18.11 -0.86
CA PHE A 464 -3.39 18.01 -1.83
C PHE A 464 -3.27 19.27 -2.71
N LEU A 465 -4.38 19.80 -3.22
CA LEU A 465 -4.38 20.99 -4.06
C LEU A 465 -3.90 22.23 -3.30
N VAL A 466 -4.28 22.40 -2.04
CA VAL A 466 -3.80 23.49 -1.17
C VAL A 466 -2.29 23.38 -0.96
N LEU A 467 -1.77 22.19 -0.67
CA LEU A 467 -0.32 21.98 -0.54
C LEU A 467 0.42 22.25 -1.85
N TRP A 468 -0.13 21.77 -2.98
CA TRP A 468 0.49 21.91 -4.29
C TRP A 468 0.49 23.36 -4.77
N LEU A 469 -0.68 23.98 -4.86
CA LEU A 469 -0.84 25.34 -5.35
C LEU A 469 -0.27 26.36 -4.36
N GLY A 470 -0.42 26.14 -3.06
CA GLY A 470 0.18 26.99 -2.03
C GLY A 470 1.70 27.05 -2.15
N TYR A 471 2.38 25.89 -2.31
CA TYR A 471 3.82 25.88 -2.54
C TYR A 471 4.19 26.49 -3.90
N LYS A 472 3.42 26.19 -4.95
CA LYS A 472 3.66 26.71 -6.30
C LYS A 472 3.60 28.23 -6.36
N PHE A 473 2.61 28.86 -5.72
CA PHE A 473 2.45 30.32 -5.71
C PHE A 473 3.47 31.00 -4.78
N THR A 474 3.75 30.43 -3.62
CA THR A 474 4.73 31.02 -2.68
C THR A 474 6.18 30.92 -3.18
N LYS A 475 6.54 29.79 -3.81
CA LYS A 475 7.89 29.55 -4.35
C LYS A 475 8.02 29.83 -5.85
N LYS A 476 6.93 30.24 -6.52
CA LYS A 476 6.87 30.57 -7.95
C LYS A 476 7.50 29.50 -8.84
N THR A 477 7.29 28.23 -8.50
CA THR A 477 7.90 27.11 -9.22
C THR A 477 7.25 26.91 -10.60
N LYS A 478 8.01 26.32 -11.52
CA LYS A 478 7.56 26.02 -12.87
C LYS A 478 7.85 24.56 -13.21
N VAL A 479 7.09 24.06 -14.19
CA VAL A 479 7.34 22.76 -14.80
C VAL A 479 8.74 22.78 -15.40
N ILE A 480 9.58 21.83 -14.99
CA ILE A 480 10.99 21.79 -15.42
C ILE A 480 11.05 21.37 -16.89
N PRO A 481 11.73 22.08 -17.80
CA PRO A 481 11.94 21.63 -19.17
C PRO A 481 12.70 20.30 -19.25
N LEU A 482 12.42 19.46 -20.26
CA LEU A 482 12.97 18.09 -20.35
C LEU A 482 14.51 18.06 -20.44
N ASP A 483 15.10 19.05 -21.10
CA ASP A 483 16.54 19.28 -21.23
C ASP A 483 17.20 19.74 -19.91
N LYS A 484 16.41 20.25 -18.97
CA LYS A 484 16.88 20.77 -17.66
C LYS A 484 16.57 19.84 -16.49
N CYS A 485 15.91 18.72 -16.73
CA CYS A 485 15.66 17.72 -15.71
C CYS A 485 16.99 17.15 -15.18
N GLU A 486 17.15 17.08 -13.86
CA GLU A 486 18.38 16.58 -13.24
C GLU A 486 18.48 15.04 -13.34
N LEU A 487 19.30 14.56 -14.28
CA LEU A 487 19.64 13.15 -14.46
C LEU A 487 20.86 12.78 -13.59
N LYS A 488 20.63 12.04 -12.51
CA LYS A 488 21.57 11.68 -11.43
C LYS A 488 22.24 12.87 -10.74
#